data_AF-A0A9D5N4D7-F1
#
_entry.id   AF-A0A9D5N4D7-F1
#
_cell.length_a   1.000
_cell.length_b   1.000
_cell.length_c   1.000
_cell.angle_alpha   90.00
_cell.angle_beta   90.00
_cell.angle_gamma   90.00
#
_symmetry.space_group_name_H-M   'P 1'
#
loop_
_entity.id
_entity.type
_entity.pdbx_description
1 polymer ?
#
loop_
_entity_poly.entity_id
_entity_poly.type
_entity_poly.pdbx_seq_one_letter_code
_entity_poly.pdbx_strand_id
1 'polypeptide(L)'
;MNKNYLKYLFKNYRIGLVFYAVLFLCIAGTPFIGSNNPGGSYSAAVEIMLAMSFAMTFVMPVILFAFVHRRRSADLFLALPISRKDQLLTNLLFALIVVVGIFCLGNLIIWIPAAAYVSFTDVMRMCAAAALCFTSLILIHSAWYLIANNIFDGVVMIGAWSAIPLLLYFTISEFTGSMIAGRSSFNLYEISMSLSPLAMSVRNLFSINDITNGGVVPAYFVLILLWGVIGALGVWKHFVRRKSERAEQLSDDPLAYPLIINFYALFILIAIACAAVSERSFELISIYLSLLFIYVVAQFVYRRKIRVSVKTLVTFGAMSLAALIFALAAFNTQGFGLAQRYTIDDNTHLHISYNAMVYRDDLSRLVARKYPTDGDIVWINMDLFIPVKDYEADEPLNSVLEKTRQNGIAYFYSDERGADINCVIDFNNCDHNRQKYSNDYYYALNEAISLEDLKVIDSSPFSQITLQTYEDDRTWTLKQWLERNGN
;
A
#
# COMPACT_ATOMS: atom_id res chain seq x y z
N MET A 1 -34.32 -7.81 17.01
CA MET A 1 -33.29 -8.04 18.06
C MET A 1 -33.91 -8.85 19.18
N ASN A 2 -33.29 -9.96 19.59
CA ASN A 2 -33.76 -10.74 20.73
C ASN A 2 -33.07 -10.32 22.05
N LYS A 3 -33.83 -9.73 22.98
CA LYS A 3 -33.33 -9.23 24.28
C LYS A 3 -32.81 -10.34 25.20
N ASN A 4 -33.48 -11.50 25.22
CA ASN A 4 -33.09 -12.62 26.08
C ASN A 4 -31.77 -13.24 25.61
N TYR A 5 -31.59 -13.35 24.30
CA TYR A 5 -30.33 -13.82 23.73
C TYR A 5 -29.18 -12.83 23.97
N LEU A 6 -29.44 -11.52 23.88
CA LEU A 6 -28.44 -10.52 24.23
C LEU A 6 -28.00 -10.63 25.71
N LYS A 7 -28.96 -10.77 26.63
CA LYS A 7 -28.67 -11.02 28.06
C LYS A 7 -27.84 -12.29 28.25
N TYR A 8 -28.15 -13.35 27.50
CA TYR A 8 -27.36 -14.58 27.50
C TYR A 8 -25.92 -14.33 27.05
N LEU A 9 -25.67 -13.58 25.97
CA LEU A 9 -24.32 -13.26 25.50
C LEU A 9 -23.52 -12.51 26.56
N PHE A 10 -24.10 -11.48 27.19
CA PHE A 10 -23.44 -10.76 28.29
C PHE A 10 -23.14 -11.67 29.49
N LYS A 11 -24.03 -12.59 29.83
CA LYS A 11 -23.81 -13.56 30.92
C LYS A 11 -22.71 -14.56 30.55
N ASN A 12 -22.73 -15.10 29.34
CA ASN A 12 -21.82 -16.14 28.88
C ASN A 12 -20.37 -15.62 28.74
N TYR A 13 -20.21 -14.39 28.25
CA TYR A 13 -18.90 -13.76 28.05
C TYR A 13 -18.49 -12.80 29.18
N ARG A 14 -19.25 -12.72 30.29
CA ARG A 14 -19.05 -11.75 31.37
C ARG A 14 -17.59 -11.64 31.84
N ILE A 15 -16.96 -12.77 32.15
CA ILE A 15 -15.60 -12.81 32.68
C ILE A 15 -14.61 -12.28 31.64
N GLY A 16 -14.73 -12.72 30.38
CA GLY A 16 -13.90 -12.26 29.28
C GLY A 16 -14.06 -10.76 29.00
N LEU A 17 -15.29 -10.24 29.08
CA LEU A 17 -15.57 -8.82 28.90
C LEU A 17 -14.95 -7.95 30.00
N VAL A 18 -15.10 -8.35 31.25
CA VAL A 18 -14.51 -7.62 32.39
C VAL A 18 -12.99 -7.66 32.30
N PHE A 19 -12.41 -8.83 32.02
CA PHE A 19 -10.98 -9.00 31.84
C PHE A 19 -10.44 -8.11 30.70
N TYR A 20 -11.10 -8.14 29.55
CA TYR A 20 -10.73 -7.29 28.42
C TYR A 20 -10.86 -5.80 28.76
N ALA A 21 -11.97 -5.36 29.35
CA ALA A 21 -12.16 -3.95 29.71
C ALA A 21 -11.13 -3.44 30.72
N VAL A 22 -10.78 -4.25 31.72
CA VAL A 22 -9.75 -3.89 32.71
C VAL A 22 -8.38 -3.82 32.05
N LEU A 23 -7.97 -4.85 31.31
CA LEU A 23 -6.69 -4.82 30.58
C LEU A 23 -6.62 -3.67 29.58
N PHE A 24 -7.71 -3.41 28.86
CA PHE A 24 -7.82 -2.32 27.91
C PHE A 24 -7.54 -0.97 28.57
N LEU A 25 -8.17 -0.69 29.71
CA LEU A 25 -7.92 0.55 30.47
C LEU A 25 -6.53 0.60 31.09
N CYS A 26 -6.02 -0.52 31.63
CA CYS A 26 -4.69 -0.55 32.23
C CYS A 26 -3.58 -0.28 31.20
N ILE A 27 -3.66 -0.92 30.02
CA ILE A 27 -2.68 -0.74 28.95
C ILE A 27 -2.81 0.66 28.35
N ALA A 28 -4.04 1.12 28.07
CA ALA A 28 -4.29 2.47 27.57
C ALA A 28 -3.86 3.57 28.55
N GLY A 29 -3.88 3.32 29.86
CA GLY A 29 -3.43 4.27 30.87
C GLY A 29 -1.92 4.40 31.00
N THR A 30 -1.13 3.49 30.43
CA THR A 30 0.35 3.50 30.57
C THR A 30 1.03 4.80 30.14
N PRO A 31 0.59 5.54 29.09
CA PRO A 31 1.24 6.79 28.69
C PRO A 31 1.10 7.94 29.70
N PHE A 32 0.21 7.81 30.69
CA PHE A 32 0.06 8.79 31.77
C PHE A 32 1.03 8.56 32.92
N ILE A 33 1.76 7.44 32.95
CA ILE A 33 2.72 7.13 34.02
C ILE A 33 3.97 7.99 33.83
N GLY A 34 4.17 8.97 34.72
CA GLY A 34 5.37 9.82 34.75
C GLY A 34 5.46 10.87 33.64
N SER A 35 4.36 11.15 32.93
CA SER A 35 4.32 12.16 31.87
C SER A 35 3.96 13.55 32.39
N ASN A 36 4.69 14.56 31.91
CA ASN A 36 4.39 15.98 32.13
C ASN A 36 3.62 16.61 30.96
N ASN A 37 3.22 15.83 29.94
CA ASN A 37 2.45 16.30 28.78
C ASN A 37 1.13 15.52 28.65
N PRO A 38 0.07 15.93 29.38
CA PRO A 38 -1.20 15.20 29.38
C PRO A 38 -1.88 15.10 28.00
N GLY A 39 -1.70 16.10 27.13
CA GLY A 39 -2.23 16.07 25.75
C GLY A 39 -1.54 15.02 24.87
N GLY A 40 -0.21 14.95 24.94
CA GLY A 40 0.57 13.91 24.26
C GLY A 40 0.27 12.50 24.81
N SER A 41 0.14 12.38 26.13
CA SER A 41 -0.25 11.12 26.78
C SER A 41 -1.64 10.64 26.36
N TYR A 42 -2.61 11.55 26.22
CA TYR A 42 -3.93 11.23 25.69
C TYR A 42 -3.85 10.69 24.26
N SER A 43 -3.13 11.38 23.38
CA SER A 43 -2.95 10.94 21.99
C SER A 43 -2.36 9.53 21.92
N ALA A 44 -1.26 9.26 22.63
CA ALA A 44 -0.66 7.92 22.69
C ALA A 44 -1.61 6.85 23.29
N ALA A 45 -2.40 7.22 24.32
CA ALA A 45 -3.39 6.31 24.91
C ALA A 45 -4.49 5.93 23.92
N VAL A 46 -4.97 6.89 23.11
CA VAL A 46 -5.96 6.65 22.06
C VAL A 46 -5.37 5.75 20.97
N GLU A 47 -4.11 5.91 20.57
CA GLU A 47 -3.47 5.01 19.57
C GLU A 47 -3.42 3.55 20.04
N ILE A 48 -3.04 3.33 21.29
CA ILE A 48 -3.06 2.00 21.93
C ILE A 48 -4.48 1.43 21.90
N MET A 49 -5.47 2.24 22.29
CA MET A 49 -6.87 1.84 22.28
C MET A 49 -7.37 1.50 20.88
N LEU A 50 -7.01 2.31 19.87
CA LEU A 50 -7.34 2.05 18.47
C LEU A 50 -6.75 0.71 18.02
N ALA A 51 -5.47 0.44 18.31
CA ALA A 51 -4.83 -0.83 17.96
C ALA A 51 -5.54 -2.04 18.59
N MET A 52 -5.89 -1.95 19.88
CA MET A 52 -6.64 -2.99 20.58
C MET A 52 -8.06 -3.18 20.02
N SER A 53 -8.76 -2.09 19.69
CA SER A 53 -10.09 -2.15 19.09
C SER A 53 -10.06 -2.71 17.67
N PHE A 54 -9.07 -2.34 16.85
CA PHE A 54 -8.84 -2.95 15.54
C PHE A 54 -8.64 -4.45 15.66
N ALA A 55 -7.79 -4.93 16.57
CA ALA A 55 -7.61 -6.36 16.81
C ALA A 55 -8.95 -7.04 17.18
N MET A 56 -9.78 -6.41 18.00
CA MET A 56 -11.10 -6.96 18.35
C MET A 56 -12.08 -7.01 17.18
N THR A 57 -11.95 -6.15 16.17
CA THR A 57 -12.78 -6.26 14.94
C THR A 57 -12.49 -7.54 14.15
N PHE A 58 -11.31 -8.17 14.33
CA PHE A 58 -10.98 -9.48 13.77
C PHE A 58 -11.46 -10.63 14.67
N VAL A 59 -11.29 -10.47 15.99
CA VAL A 59 -11.57 -11.53 16.97
C VAL A 59 -13.07 -11.73 17.20
N MET A 60 -13.85 -10.65 17.27
CA MET A 60 -15.28 -10.72 17.58
C MET A 60 -16.10 -11.55 16.59
N PRO A 61 -15.93 -11.40 15.26
CA PRO A 61 -16.58 -12.28 14.29
C PRO A 61 -16.33 -13.77 14.55
N VAL A 62 -15.08 -14.13 14.86
CA VAL A 62 -14.69 -15.52 15.14
C VAL A 62 -15.41 -16.04 16.39
N ILE A 63 -15.37 -15.29 17.50
CA ILE A 63 -16.01 -15.69 18.75
C ILE A 63 -17.53 -15.87 18.57
N LEU A 64 -18.17 -14.93 17.88
CA LEU A 64 -19.63 -14.88 17.80
C LEU A 64 -20.22 -15.82 16.76
N PHE A 65 -19.49 -16.11 15.68
CA PHE A 65 -19.99 -16.96 14.60
C PHE A 65 -19.35 -18.35 14.56
N ALA A 66 -18.37 -18.67 15.42
CA ALA A 66 -17.74 -20.00 15.47
C ALA A 66 -18.74 -21.15 15.60
N PHE A 67 -19.86 -20.93 16.28
CA PHE A 67 -20.89 -21.97 16.45
C PHE A 67 -21.49 -22.43 15.11
N VAL A 68 -21.51 -21.57 14.09
CA VAL A 68 -22.05 -21.86 12.75
C VAL A 68 -21.19 -22.86 11.97
N HIS A 69 -19.92 -22.98 12.36
CA HIS A 69 -18.94 -23.85 11.69
C HIS A 69 -18.74 -25.19 12.38
N ARG A 70 -19.30 -25.40 13.58
CA ARG A 70 -19.26 -26.69 14.31
C ARG A 70 -20.61 -27.38 14.20
N ARG A 71 -20.65 -28.62 13.71
CA ARG A 71 -21.93 -29.30 13.39
C ARG A 71 -22.88 -29.35 14.60
N ARG A 72 -22.38 -29.85 15.74
CA ARG A 72 -23.17 -29.97 16.98
C ARG A 72 -23.67 -28.62 17.52
N SER A 73 -22.87 -27.57 17.40
CA SER A 73 -23.24 -26.24 17.86
C SER A 73 -24.20 -25.56 16.88
N ALA A 74 -24.01 -25.73 15.58
CA ALA A 74 -24.89 -25.21 14.55
C ALA A 74 -26.31 -25.77 14.72
N ASP A 75 -26.44 -27.09 14.92
CA ASP A 75 -27.74 -27.72 15.14
C ASP A 75 -28.43 -27.18 16.41
N LEU A 76 -27.70 -27.02 17.52
CA LEU A 76 -28.23 -26.49 18.77
C LEU A 76 -28.68 -25.02 18.66
N PHE A 77 -27.80 -24.15 18.14
CA PHE A 77 -28.03 -22.70 18.12
C PHE A 77 -28.95 -22.25 16.99
N LEU A 78 -29.02 -22.99 15.88
CA LEU A 78 -29.96 -22.71 14.78
C LEU A 78 -31.34 -23.33 15.02
N ALA A 79 -31.48 -24.27 15.94
CA ALA A 79 -32.78 -24.80 16.39
C ALA A 79 -33.43 -23.97 17.50
N LEU A 80 -32.75 -22.93 18.01
CA LEU A 80 -33.36 -22.01 18.98
C LEU A 80 -34.62 -21.37 18.37
N PRO A 81 -35.67 -21.09 19.17
CA PRO A 81 -36.89 -20.44 18.70
C PRO A 81 -36.67 -18.93 18.50
N ILE A 82 -35.64 -18.57 17.72
CA ILE A 82 -35.20 -17.22 17.42
C ILE A 82 -35.02 -17.15 15.91
N SER A 83 -35.54 -16.10 15.27
CA SER A 83 -35.32 -15.92 13.84
C SER A 83 -33.82 -15.72 13.56
N ARG A 84 -33.32 -16.26 12.46
CA ARG A 84 -31.91 -16.08 12.07
C ARG A 84 -31.53 -14.61 11.90
N LYS A 85 -32.48 -13.78 11.45
CA LYS A 85 -32.30 -12.33 11.34
C LYS A 85 -32.09 -11.70 12.72
N ASP A 86 -32.87 -12.11 13.72
CA ASP A 86 -32.73 -11.61 15.09
C ASP A 86 -31.46 -12.10 15.75
N GLN A 87 -31.08 -13.37 15.54
CA GLN A 87 -29.83 -13.92 16.05
C GLN A 87 -28.63 -13.17 15.48
N LEU A 88 -28.65 -12.92 14.17
CA LEU A 88 -27.61 -12.15 13.50
C LEU A 88 -27.50 -10.74 14.08
N LEU A 89 -28.61 -10.02 14.12
CA LEU A 89 -28.65 -8.64 14.62
C LEU A 89 -28.19 -8.56 16.08
N THR A 90 -28.60 -9.51 16.91
CA THR A 90 -28.19 -9.57 18.31
C THR A 90 -26.69 -9.84 18.45
N ASN A 91 -26.10 -10.74 17.65
CA ASN A 91 -24.65 -10.98 17.65
C ASN A 91 -23.87 -9.74 17.21
N LEU A 92 -24.26 -9.13 16.09
CA LEU A 92 -23.60 -7.91 15.60
C LEU A 92 -23.71 -6.77 16.61
N LEU A 93 -24.88 -6.55 17.20
CA LEU A 93 -25.07 -5.53 18.24
C LEU A 93 -24.17 -5.79 19.45
N PHE A 94 -24.06 -7.05 19.88
CA PHE A 94 -23.14 -7.41 20.95
C PHE A 94 -21.69 -7.08 20.58
N ALA A 95 -21.23 -7.42 19.37
CA ALA A 95 -19.90 -7.05 18.88
C ALA A 95 -19.68 -5.53 18.92
N LEU A 96 -20.66 -4.75 18.47
CA LEU A 96 -20.59 -3.29 18.48
C LEU A 96 -20.50 -2.73 19.89
N ILE A 97 -21.32 -3.20 20.83
CA ILE A 97 -21.25 -2.75 22.23
C ILE A 97 -19.89 -3.07 22.84
N VAL A 98 -19.32 -4.23 22.53
CA VAL A 98 -18.00 -4.62 23.05
C VAL A 98 -16.89 -3.76 22.44
N VAL A 99 -16.84 -3.62 21.12
CA VAL A 99 -15.72 -2.92 20.47
C VAL A 99 -15.88 -1.40 20.57
N VAL A 100 -17.01 -0.87 20.12
CA VAL A 100 -17.29 0.58 20.10
C VAL A 100 -17.57 1.07 21.52
N GLY A 101 -18.39 0.35 22.29
CA GLY A 101 -18.74 0.79 23.64
C GLY A 101 -17.54 0.85 24.58
N ILE A 102 -16.65 -0.16 24.57
CA ILE A 102 -15.43 -0.14 25.40
C ILE A 102 -14.46 0.95 24.92
N PHE A 103 -14.31 1.13 23.60
CA PHE A 103 -13.49 2.22 23.07
C PHE A 103 -14.01 3.60 23.51
N CYS A 104 -15.29 3.89 23.30
CA CYS A 104 -15.87 5.20 23.63
C CYS A 104 -15.84 5.46 25.14
N LEU A 105 -16.20 4.46 25.97
CA LEU A 105 -16.13 4.59 27.42
C LEU A 105 -14.69 4.76 27.90
N GLY A 106 -13.76 3.98 27.36
CA GLY A 106 -12.34 4.13 27.66
C GLY A 106 -11.86 5.53 27.31
N ASN A 107 -12.18 6.01 26.10
CA ASN A 107 -11.75 7.31 25.60
C ASN A 107 -12.25 8.46 26.49
N LEU A 108 -13.48 8.35 26.99
CA LEU A 108 -14.03 9.30 27.97
C LEU A 108 -13.31 9.22 29.33
N ILE A 109 -12.94 8.03 29.80
CA ILE A 109 -12.23 7.85 31.07
C ILE A 109 -10.81 8.42 30.99
N ILE A 110 -10.04 8.09 29.95
CA ILE A 110 -8.67 8.61 29.76
C ILE A 110 -8.64 10.09 29.35
N TRP A 111 -9.76 10.66 28.87
CA TRP A 111 -9.88 12.09 28.62
C TRP A 111 -9.89 12.92 29.90
N ILE A 112 -10.45 12.43 31.01
CA ILE A 112 -10.55 13.16 32.29
C ILE A 112 -9.22 13.82 32.71
N PRO A 113 -8.08 13.11 32.78
CA PRO A 113 -6.79 13.71 33.14
C PRO A 113 -6.24 14.68 32.08
N ALA A 114 -6.72 14.62 30.83
CA ALA A 114 -6.29 15.45 29.71
C ALA A 114 -7.30 16.55 29.34
N ALA A 115 -8.38 16.73 30.10
CA ALA A 115 -9.52 17.59 29.74
C ALA A 115 -9.15 19.08 29.58
N ALA A 116 -8.07 19.53 30.21
CA ALA A 116 -7.55 20.89 30.04
C ALA A 116 -6.84 21.12 28.68
N TYR A 117 -6.45 20.04 27.99
CA TYR A 117 -5.64 20.08 26.76
C TYR A 117 -6.39 19.59 25.53
N VAL A 118 -7.38 18.71 25.72
CA VAL A 118 -8.15 18.09 24.64
C VAL A 118 -9.61 18.46 24.79
N SER A 119 -10.20 19.03 23.73
CA SER A 119 -11.59 19.44 23.78
C SER A 119 -12.54 18.23 23.81
N PHE A 120 -13.64 18.34 24.55
CA PHE A 120 -14.68 17.29 24.56
C PHE A 120 -15.24 17.03 23.16
N THR A 121 -15.30 18.06 22.31
CA THR A 121 -15.75 17.94 20.92
C THR A 121 -14.86 16.99 20.13
N ASP A 122 -13.54 17.05 20.30
CA ASP A 122 -12.60 16.19 19.58
C ASP A 122 -12.69 14.74 20.07
N VAL A 123 -12.90 14.53 21.37
CA VAL A 123 -13.22 13.20 21.93
C VAL A 123 -14.48 12.60 21.28
N MET A 124 -15.54 13.40 21.16
CA MET A 124 -16.80 12.96 20.55
C MET A 124 -16.67 12.71 19.04
N ARG A 125 -15.88 13.53 18.33
CA ARG A 125 -15.53 13.30 16.91
C ARG A 125 -14.79 11.97 16.74
N MET A 126 -13.81 11.70 17.60
CA MET A 126 -13.08 10.42 17.61
C MET A 126 -14.03 9.24 17.85
N CYS A 127 -14.91 9.33 18.85
CA CYS A 127 -15.91 8.30 19.13
C CYS A 127 -16.86 8.05 17.95
N ALA A 128 -17.33 9.11 17.28
CA ALA A 128 -18.22 9.00 16.14
C ALA A 128 -17.53 8.36 14.92
N ALA A 129 -16.30 8.81 14.60
CA ALA A 129 -15.51 8.24 13.52
C ALA A 129 -15.15 6.77 13.79
N ALA A 130 -14.71 6.45 15.02
CA ALA A 130 -14.39 5.10 15.43
C ALA A 130 -15.61 4.17 15.36
N ALA A 131 -16.80 4.66 15.75
CA ALA A 131 -18.03 3.89 15.62
C ALA A 131 -18.32 3.49 14.17
N LEU A 132 -18.19 4.42 13.21
CA LEU A 132 -18.36 4.12 11.78
C LEU A 132 -17.33 3.10 11.28
N CYS A 133 -16.05 3.33 11.56
CA CYS A 133 -14.94 2.48 11.14
C CYS A 133 -15.07 1.06 11.70
N PHE A 134 -15.22 0.91 13.02
CA PHE A 134 -15.34 -0.39 13.66
C PHE A 134 -16.61 -1.14 13.27
N THR A 135 -17.73 -0.43 13.07
CA THR A 135 -18.97 -1.06 12.57
C THR A 135 -18.75 -1.67 11.20
N SER A 136 -18.15 -0.92 10.29
CA SER A 136 -17.90 -1.37 8.91
C SER A 136 -16.91 -2.55 8.89
N LEU A 137 -15.86 -2.49 9.72
CA LEU A 137 -14.89 -3.57 9.87
C LEU A 137 -15.50 -4.85 10.47
N ILE A 138 -16.33 -4.74 11.51
CA ILE A 138 -17.03 -5.90 12.09
C ILE A 138 -17.94 -6.56 11.06
N LEU A 139 -18.66 -5.77 10.26
CA LEU A 139 -19.54 -6.28 9.21
C LEU A 139 -18.76 -7.02 8.13
N ILE A 140 -17.68 -6.42 7.59
CA ILE A 140 -16.92 -7.04 6.50
C ILE A 140 -16.11 -8.26 6.97
N HIS A 141 -15.47 -8.21 8.15
CA HIS A 141 -14.77 -9.36 8.70
C HIS A 141 -15.73 -10.50 9.05
N SER A 142 -16.95 -10.19 9.53
CA SER A 142 -18.00 -11.21 9.71
C SER A 142 -18.42 -11.83 8.38
N ALA A 143 -18.56 -11.05 7.31
CA ALA A 143 -18.87 -11.56 5.99
C ALA A 143 -17.78 -12.54 5.53
N TRP A 144 -16.51 -12.14 5.60
CA TRP A 144 -15.37 -12.97 5.18
C TRP A 144 -15.25 -14.25 6.00
N TYR A 145 -15.44 -14.17 7.32
CA TYR A 145 -15.47 -15.35 8.19
C TYR A 145 -16.54 -16.36 7.77
N LEU A 146 -17.74 -15.88 7.47
CA LEU A 146 -18.92 -16.70 7.17
C LEU A 146 -18.92 -17.30 5.76
N ILE A 147 -18.04 -16.85 4.86
CA ILE A 147 -17.82 -17.49 3.54
C ILE A 147 -17.37 -18.94 3.74
N ALA A 148 -16.63 -19.22 4.81
CA ALA A 148 -16.09 -20.54 5.10
C ALA A 148 -17.13 -21.51 5.67
N ASN A 149 -16.72 -22.78 5.73
CA ASN A 149 -17.50 -23.87 6.29
C ASN A 149 -16.90 -24.47 7.57
N ASN A 150 -15.66 -24.11 7.91
CA ASN A 150 -14.97 -24.50 9.14
C ASN A 150 -14.36 -23.27 9.85
N ILE A 151 -14.09 -23.37 11.16
CA ILE A 151 -13.48 -22.31 11.97
C ILE A 151 -12.11 -21.91 11.43
N PHE A 152 -11.23 -22.89 11.18
CA PHE A 152 -9.89 -22.64 10.68
C PHE A 152 -9.95 -21.90 9.34
N ASP A 153 -10.71 -22.45 8.39
CA ASP A 153 -10.94 -21.84 7.07
C ASP A 153 -11.50 -20.41 7.22
N GLY A 154 -12.43 -20.17 8.15
CA GLY A 154 -12.99 -18.83 8.41
C GLY A 154 -11.94 -17.82 8.89
N VAL A 155 -11.03 -18.23 9.79
CA VAL A 155 -9.91 -17.38 10.21
C VAL A 155 -8.98 -17.09 9.03
N VAL A 156 -8.67 -18.10 8.22
CA VAL A 156 -7.87 -17.94 7.00
C VAL A 156 -8.54 -16.98 6.01
N MET A 157 -9.87 -17.04 5.84
CA MET A 157 -10.60 -16.15 4.94
C MET A 157 -10.54 -14.69 5.41
N ILE A 158 -10.67 -14.41 6.72
CA ILE A 158 -10.52 -13.04 7.22
C ILE A 158 -9.11 -12.53 6.85
N GLY A 159 -8.06 -13.27 7.19
CA GLY A 159 -6.68 -12.85 6.93
C GLY A 159 -6.38 -12.67 5.44
N ALA A 160 -6.81 -13.63 4.61
CA ALA A 160 -6.59 -13.59 3.17
C ALA A 160 -7.32 -12.42 2.50
N TRP A 161 -8.58 -12.15 2.83
CA TRP A 161 -9.29 -11.01 2.25
C TRP A 161 -8.72 -9.67 2.73
N SER A 162 -8.32 -9.56 4.00
CA SER A 162 -7.67 -8.35 4.53
C SER A 162 -6.30 -8.06 3.89
N ALA A 163 -5.60 -9.07 3.38
CA ALA A 163 -4.27 -8.94 2.80
C ALA A 163 -4.27 -8.67 1.28
N ILE A 164 -5.41 -8.76 0.58
CA ILE A 164 -5.50 -8.49 -0.86
C ILE A 164 -5.01 -7.07 -1.23
N PRO A 165 -5.41 -5.99 -0.53
CA PRO A 165 -4.93 -4.64 -0.86
C PRO A 165 -3.41 -4.51 -0.79
N LEU A 166 -2.77 -5.21 0.16
CA LEU A 166 -1.32 -5.24 0.29
C LEU A 166 -0.66 -5.99 -0.86
N LEU A 167 -1.23 -7.13 -1.28
CA LEU A 167 -0.77 -7.87 -2.46
C LEU A 167 -0.86 -6.99 -3.72
N LEU A 168 -1.99 -6.29 -3.91
CA LEU A 168 -2.17 -5.37 -5.04
C LEU A 168 -1.16 -4.23 -5.02
N TYR A 169 -0.88 -3.66 -3.84
CA TYR A 169 0.17 -2.65 -3.69
C TYR A 169 1.51 -3.17 -4.20
N PHE A 170 1.97 -4.33 -3.72
CA PHE A 170 3.25 -4.90 -4.16
C PHE A 170 3.27 -5.20 -5.65
N THR A 171 2.21 -5.80 -6.21
CA THR A 171 2.17 -6.09 -7.65
C THR A 171 2.18 -4.83 -8.50
N ILE A 172 1.46 -3.78 -8.09
CA ILE A 172 1.45 -2.53 -8.85
C ILE A 172 2.80 -1.81 -8.70
N SER A 173 3.40 -1.78 -7.51
CA SER A 173 4.73 -1.19 -7.29
C SER A 173 5.78 -1.86 -8.15
N GLU A 174 5.77 -3.20 -8.21
CA GLU A 174 6.65 -3.99 -9.07
C GLU A 174 6.39 -3.69 -10.54
N PHE A 175 5.12 -3.65 -10.96
CA PHE A 175 4.77 -3.28 -12.33
C PHE A 175 5.26 -1.88 -12.70
N THR A 176 5.06 -0.88 -11.84
CA THR A 176 5.49 0.49 -12.12
C THR A 176 7.00 0.63 -12.15
N GLY A 177 7.73 -0.02 -11.22
CA GLY A 177 9.19 0.09 -11.14
C GLY A 177 9.92 -0.70 -12.23
N SER A 178 9.38 -1.86 -12.61
CA SER A 178 10.06 -2.78 -13.55
C SER A 178 9.60 -2.61 -14.99
N MET A 179 8.36 -2.18 -15.24
CA MET A 179 7.79 -2.10 -16.61
C MET A 179 7.67 -0.69 -17.17
N ILE A 180 7.75 0.36 -16.35
CA ILE A 180 7.57 1.75 -16.80
C ILE A 180 8.86 2.55 -16.56
N ALA A 181 9.51 2.99 -17.64
CA ALA A 181 10.64 3.90 -17.55
C ALA A 181 10.22 5.23 -16.90
N GLY A 182 11.10 5.82 -16.10
CA GLY A 182 10.83 7.15 -15.57
C GLY A 182 9.90 7.22 -14.38
N ARG A 183 9.38 6.12 -13.85
CA ARG A 183 8.40 6.18 -12.75
C ARG A 183 8.92 5.48 -11.51
N SER A 184 9.51 6.26 -10.59
CA SER A 184 9.91 5.79 -9.27
C SER A 184 8.72 5.67 -8.32
N SER A 185 7.68 6.50 -8.49
CA SER A 185 6.57 6.58 -7.54
C SER A 185 5.27 7.07 -8.19
N PHE A 186 4.42 6.13 -8.61
CA PHE A 186 2.99 6.45 -8.56
C PHE A 186 2.64 6.67 -7.08
N ASN A 187 1.67 7.53 -6.75
CA ASN A 187 1.10 7.57 -5.40
C ASN A 187 0.21 6.32 -5.18
N LEU A 188 0.82 5.14 -5.28
CA LEU A 188 0.24 3.82 -5.05
C LEU A 188 -0.17 3.67 -3.61
N TYR A 189 0.46 4.43 -2.71
CA TYR A 189 0.09 4.47 -1.31
C TYR A 189 -1.39 4.89 -1.15
N GLU A 190 -1.82 5.98 -1.78
CA GLU A 190 -3.22 6.44 -1.70
C GLU A 190 -4.21 5.47 -2.36
N ILE A 191 -3.86 4.92 -3.53
CA ILE A 191 -4.71 3.95 -4.24
C ILE A 191 -4.84 2.66 -3.44
N SER A 192 -3.73 2.10 -2.95
CA SER A 192 -3.73 0.86 -2.17
C SER A 192 -4.43 1.04 -0.82
N MET A 193 -4.26 2.19 -0.16
CA MET A 193 -5.02 2.54 1.05
C MET A 193 -6.52 2.54 0.77
N SER A 194 -6.97 3.12 -0.36
CA SER A 194 -8.40 3.20 -0.69
C SER A 194 -9.09 1.84 -0.89
N LEU A 195 -8.32 0.78 -1.15
CA LEU A 195 -8.82 -0.58 -1.32
C LEU A 195 -8.98 -1.33 0.01
N SER A 196 -8.37 -0.85 1.10
CA SER A 196 -8.41 -1.50 2.42
C SER A 196 -9.28 -0.71 3.40
N PRO A 197 -10.44 -1.25 3.83
CA PRO A 197 -11.24 -0.58 4.86
C PRO A 197 -10.48 -0.42 6.18
N LEU A 198 -9.54 -1.31 6.48
CA LEU A 198 -8.67 -1.19 7.64
C LEU A 198 -7.68 -0.04 7.48
N ALA A 199 -6.96 0.04 6.35
CA ALA A 199 -5.96 1.10 6.14
C ALA A 199 -6.62 2.49 6.12
N MET A 200 -7.77 2.63 5.46
CA MET A 200 -8.56 3.87 5.48
C MET A 200 -8.97 4.27 6.90
N SER A 201 -9.42 3.30 7.70
CA SER A 201 -9.82 3.53 9.09
C SER A 201 -8.63 3.95 9.94
N VAL A 202 -7.49 3.26 9.82
CA VAL A 202 -6.25 3.58 10.53
C VAL A 202 -5.81 4.99 10.19
N ARG A 203 -5.67 5.33 8.90
CA ARG A 203 -5.23 6.66 8.49
C ARG A 203 -6.13 7.75 9.08
N ASN A 204 -7.43 7.71 8.82
CA ASN A 204 -8.32 8.79 9.25
C ASN A 204 -8.43 8.89 10.77
N LEU A 205 -8.44 7.77 11.50
CA LEU A 205 -8.53 7.79 12.97
C LEU A 205 -7.25 8.32 13.61
N PHE A 206 -6.07 7.94 13.09
CA PHE A 206 -4.81 8.52 13.56
C PHE A 206 -4.69 10.00 13.18
N SER A 207 -5.17 10.41 12.00
CA SER A 207 -5.22 11.84 11.63
C SER A 207 -6.16 12.65 12.53
N ILE A 208 -7.31 12.10 12.96
CA ILE A 208 -8.18 12.78 13.94
C ILE A 208 -7.49 12.91 15.31
N ASN A 209 -6.65 11.95 15.66
CA ASN A 209 -5.93 11.92 16.94
C ASN A 209 -4.72 12.88 16.97
N ASP A 210 -4.20 13.25 15.80
CA ASP A 210 -3.09 14.19 15.67
C ASP A 210 -3.59 15.63 15.87
N ILE A 211 -3.33 16.15 17.07
CA ILE A 211 -3.72 17.49 17.54
C ILE A 211 -2.97 18.60 16.77
N THR A 212 -1.89 18.28 16.06
CA THR A 212 -0.99 19.28 15.48
C THR A 212 -1.20 19.56 14.00
N ASN A 213 -1.48 18.57 13.15
CA ASN A 213 -1.62 18.79 11.69
C ASN A 213 -2.34 17.65 10.91
N GLY A 214 -3.22 16.87 11.55
CA GLY A 214 -3.87 15.73 10.90
C GLY A 214 -4.95 16.09 9.87
N GLY A 215 -4.61 16.07 8.58
CA GLY A 215 -5.57 16.20 7.49
C GLY A 215 -6.37 14.92 7.25
N VAL A 216 -7.65 14.90 7.59
CA VAL A 216 -8.56 13.77 7.32
C VAL A 216 -8.92 13.73 5.83
N VAL A 217 -9.05 12.54 5.25
CA VAL A 217 -9.55 12.37 3.87
C VAL A 217 -11.04 12.01 3.90
N PRO A 218 -11.97 12.93 3.56
CA PRO A 218 -13.40 12.68 3.70
C PRO A 218 -13.90 11.53 2.82
N ALA A 219 -13.31 11.36 1.63
CA ALA A 219 -13.65 10.28 0.71
C ALA A 219 -13.51 8.89 1.35
N TYR A 220 -12.57 8.72 2.28
CA TYR A 220 -12.34 7.44 2.95
C TYR A 220 -13.52 7.04 3.84
N PHE A 221 -14.23 7.99 4.48
CA PHE A 221 -15.44 7.64 5.24
C PHE A 221 -16.57 7.12 4.34
N VAL A 222 -16.70 7.68 3.14
CA VAL A 222 -17.68 7.21 2.15
C VAL A 222 -17.33 5.79 1.69
N LEU A 223 -16.05 5.53 1.38
CA LEU A 223 -15.58 4.20 0.99
C LEU A 223 -15.72 3.18 2.13
N ILE A 224 -15.41 3.55 3.37
CA ILE A 224 -15.62 2.71 4.55
C ILE A 224 -17.11 2.36 4.71
N LEU A 225 -18.02 3.32 4.52
CA LEU A 225 -19.45 3.07 4.56
C LEU A 225 -19.89 2.08 3.47
N LEU A 226 -19.37 2.20 2.25
CA LEU A 226 -19.62 1.25 1.16
C LEU A 226 -19.14 -0.16 1.53
N TRP A 227 -17.96 -0.28 2.14
CA TRP A 227 -17.47 -1.55 2.69
C TRP A 227 -18.39 -2.11 3.78
N GLY A 228 -18.94 -1.26 4.64
CA GLY A 228 -19.96 -1.64 5.62
C GLY A 228 -21.22 -2.20 4.97
N VAL A 229 -21.72 -1.58 3.89
CA VAL A 229 -22.87 -2.07 3.12
C VAL A 229 -22.57 -3.42 2.47
N ILE A 230 -21.40 -3.58 1.84
CA ILE A 230 -20.94 -4.85 1.26
C ILE A 230 -20.88 -5.94 2.35
N GLY A 231 -20.31 -5.61 3.52
CA GLY A 231 -20.26 -6.49 4.67
C GLY A 231 -21.65 -6.92 5.14
N ALA A 232 -22.59 -5.97 5.28
CA ALA A 232 -23.97 -6.26 5.66
C ALA A 232 -24.67 -7.21 4.68
N LEU A 233 -24.51 -6.98 3.37
CA LEU A 233 -25.05 -7.86 2.33
C LEU A 233 -24.40 -9.25 2.37
N GLY A 234 -23.09 -9.31 2.59
CA GLY A 234 -22.33 -10.55 2.73
C GLY A 234 -22.81 -11.38 3.93
N VAL A 235 -22.87 -10.76 5.11
CA VAL A 235 -23.37 -11.43 6.32
C VAL A 235 -24.82 -11.90 6.15
N TRP A 236 -25.67 -11.10 5.52
CA TRP A 236 -27.05 -11.53 5.21
C TRP A 236 -27.08 -12.78 4.33
N LYS A 237 -26.29 -12.79 3.25
CA LYS A 237 -26.18 -13.94 2.33
C LYS A 237 -25.62 -15.18 3.04
N HIS A 238 -24.53 -15.03 3.78
CA HIS A 238 -23.75 -16.15 4.31
C HIS A 238 -24.19 -16.64 5.70
N PHE A 239 -25.00 -15.87 6.44
CA PHE A 239 -25.61 -16.29 7.71
C PHE A 239 -27.10 -16.59 7.59
N VAL A 240 -27.92 -15.61 7.15
CA VAL A 240 -29.39 -15.75 7.18
C VAL A 240 -29.86 -16.85 6.23
N ARG A 241 -29.28 -16.91 5.03
CA ARG A 241 -29.61 -17.91 3.99
C ARG A 241 -28.75 -19.18 4.06
N ARG A 242 -27.90 -19.32 5.08
CA ARG A 242 -27.01 -20.48 5.22
C ARG A 242 -27.80 -21.77 5.38
N LYS A 243 -27.28 -22.91 4.96
CA LYS A 243 -27.85 -24.21 5.35
C LYS A 243 -27.03 -24.81 6.49
N SER A 244 -27.68 -25.42 7.49
CA SER A 244 -26.98 -25.98 8.66
C SER A 244 -26.05 -27.13 8.28
N GLU A 245 -26.38 -27.89 7.24
CA GLU A 245 -25.55 -29.01 6.77
C GLU A 245 -24.15 -28.61 6.29
N ARG A 246 -23.91 -27.32 6.03
CA ARG A 246 -22.61 -26.82 5.54
C ARG A 246 -21.51 -26.80 6.62
N ALA A 247 -21.84 -26.95 7.90
CA ALA A 247 -20.84 -26.95 8.96
C ALA A 247 -19.83 -28.11 8.77
N GLU A 248 -18.53 -27.83 8.98
CA GLU A 248 -17.40 -28.77 8.85
C GLU A 248 -17.12 -29.30 7.42
N GLN A 249 -17.98 -28.96 6.45
CA GLN A 249 -17.75 -29.27 5.04
C GLN A 249 -16.55 -28.50 4.46
N LEU A 250 -16.14 -28.86 3.23
CA LEU A 250 -15.13 -28.12 2.49
C LEU A 250 -15.65 -26.70 2.19
N SER A 251 -14.81 -25.68 2.35
CA SER A 251 -15.15 -24.29 2.05
C SER A 251 -15.09 -24.05 0.55
N ASP A 252 -16.15 -24.43 -0.16
CA ASP A 252 -16.27 -24.46 -1.62
C ASP A 252 -17.02 -23.25 -2.22
N ASP A 253 -17.37 -22.26 -1.40
CA ASP A 253 -17.95 -21.02 -1.89
C ASP A 253 -17.00 -20.38 -2.93
N PRO A 254 -17.53 -19.83 -4.04
CA PRO A 254 -16.71 -19.19 -5.06
C PRO A 254 -15.78 -18.10 -4.52
N LEU A 255 -16.15 -17.41 -3.43
CA LEU A 255 -15.33 -16.37 -2.80
C LEU A 255 -14.33 -16.89 -1.77
N ALA A 256 -14.28 -18.21 -1.55
CA ALA A 256 -13.34 -18.86 -0.63
C ALA A 256 -12.02 -19.24 -1.34
N TYR A 257 -11.42 -20.36 -0.95
CA TYR A 257 -10.20 -20.90 -1.54
C TYR A 257 -10.16 -20.97 -3.07
N PRO A 258 -11.25 -21.35 -3.80
CA PRO A 258 -11.21 -21.43 -5.26
C PRO A 258 -10.82 -20.10 -5.93
N LEU A 259 -11.26 -18.97 -5.39
CA LEU A 259 -10.86 -17.65 -5.89
C LEU A 259 -9.56 -17.19 -5.25
N ILE A 260 -9.46 -17.24 -3.92
CA ILE A 260 -8.33 -16.67 -3.17
C ILE A 260 -7.00 -17.27 -3.62
N ILE A 261 -6.90 -18.60 -3.72
CA ILE A 261 -5.62 -19.24 -4.08
C ILE A 261 -5.19 -18.82 -5.49
N ASN A 262 -6.13 -18.78 -6.44
CA ASN A 262 -5.84 -18.42 -7.82
C ASN A 262 -5.54 -16.92 -7.96
N PHE A 263 -6.26 -16.07 -7.24
CA PHE A 263 -6.03 -14.63 -7.21
C PHE A 263 -4.63 -14.33 -6.66
N TYR A 264 -4.28 -14.90 -5.50
CA TYR A 264 -2.95 -14.73 -4.92
C TYR A 264 -1.85 -15.22 -5.86
N ALA A 265 -2.01 -16.42 -6.43
CA ALA A 265 -1.04 -16.96 -7.37
C ALA A 265 -0.87 -16.05 -8.59
N LEU A 266 -1.97 -15.58 -9.19
CA LEU A 266 -1.92 -14.72 -10.39
C LEU A 266 -1.19 -13.40 -10.12
N PHE A 267 -1.50 -12.69 -9.04
CA PHE A 267 -0.87 -11.40 -8.76
C PHE A 267 0.61 -11.52 -8.38
N ILE A 268 1.00 -12.59 -7.67
CA ILE A 268 2.40 -12.90 -7.42
C ILE A 268 3.12 -13.27 -8.73
N LEU A 269 2.48 -14.08 -9.59
CA LEU A 269 3.01 -14.43 -10.91
C LEU A 269 3.21 -13.19 -11.79
N ILE A 270 2.28 -12.23 -11.77
CA ILE A 270 2.42 -10.96 -12.51
C ILE A 270 3.64 -10.19 -12.01
N ALA A 271 3.81 -10.05 -10.68
CA ALA A 271 4.98 -9.37 -10.10
C ALA A 271 6.29 -10.04 -10.53
N ILE A 272 6.38 -11.37 -10.39
CA ILE A 272 7.57 -12.14 -10.81
C ILE A 272 7.79 -12.02 -12.33
N ALA A 273 6.74 -12.05 -13.14
CA ALA A 273 6.86 -11.91 -14.59
C ALA A 273 7.39 -10.52 -14.99
N CYS A 274 6.98 -9.46 -14.29
CA CYS A 274 7.51 -8.10 -14.51
C CYS A 274 9.01 -8.07 -14.20
N ALA A 275 9.44 -8.55 -13.04
CA ALA A 275 10.85 -8.65 -12.70
C ALA A 275 11.63 -9.49 -13.73
N ALA A 276 11.08 -10.64 -14.14
CA ALA A 276 11.75 -11.55 -15.08
C ALA A 276 11.96 -10.95 -16.46
N VAL A 277 10.98 -10.24 -17.00
CA VAL A 277 11.09 -9.59 -18.31
C VAL A 277 12.06 -8.40 -18.23
N SER A 278 11.99 -7.61 -17.16
CA SER A 278 12.81 -6.41 -16.97
C SER A 278 14.29 -6.73 -16.75
N GLU A 279 14.59 -7.65 -15.83
CA GLU A 279 15.97 -7.96 -15.42
C GLU A 279 16.61 -9.07 -16.25
N ARG A 280 15.82 -9.77 -17.08
CA ARG A 280 16.28 -10.90 -17.93
C ARG A 280 17.00 -11.99 -17.12
N SER A 281 16.67 -12.14 -15.85
CA SER A 281 17.34 -13.07 -14.95
C SER A 281 16.72 -14.46 -15.01
N PHE A 282 17.53 -15.45 -15.41
CA PHE A 282 17.17 -16.87 -15.36
C PHE A 282 17.02 -17.41 -13.93
N GLU A 283 17.57 -16.71 -12.93
CA GLU A 283 17.54 -17.13 -11.52
C GLU A 283 16.11 -17.19 -10.96
N LEU A 284 15.17 -16.48 -11.60
CA LEU A 284 13.76 -16.43 -11.23
C LEU A 284 13.01 -17.76 -11.49
N ILE A 285 13.57 -18.70 -12.26
CA ILE A 285 13.00 -20.05 -12.44
C ILE A 285 12.81 -20.75 -11.08
N SER A 286 13.77 -20.58 -10.16
CA SER A 286 13.69 -21.14 -8.80
C SER A 286 12.48 -20.60 -8.01
N ILE A 287 12.13 -19.34 -8.24
CA ILE A 287 10.98 -18.66 -7.62
C ILE A 287 9.66 -19.17 -8.23
N TYR A 288 9.59 -19.35 -9.55
CA TYR A 288 8.42 -19.97 -10.20
C TYR A 288 8.15 -21.39 -9.67
N LEU A 289 9.20 -22.20 -9.51
CA LEU A 289 9.09 -23.55 -8.95
C LEU A 289 8.65 -23.53 -7.48
N SER A 290 9.19 -22.61 -6.69
CA SER A 290 8.79 -22.41 -5.29
C SER A 290 7.33 -22.00 -5.19
N LEU A 291 6.86 -21.10 -6.05
CA LEU A 291 5.47 -20.66 -6.09
C LEU A 291 4.53 -21.78 -6.54
N LEU A 292 4.93 -22.60 -7.52
CA LEU A 292 4.18 -23.80 -7.91
C LEU A 292 4.02 -24.75 -6.72
N PHE A 293 5.10 -25.00 -5.96
CA PHE A 293 5.04 -25.83 -4.77
C PHE A 293 4.06 -25.27 -3.73
N ILE A 294 4.16 -23.96 -3.42
CA ILE A 294 3.23 -23.28 -2.50
C ILE A 294 1.79 -23.38 -2.99
N TYR A 295 1.55 -23.17 -4.29
CA TYR A 295 0.23 -23.26 -4.90
C TYR A 295 -0.36 -24.67 -4.79
N VAL A 296 0.45 -25.71 -5.04
CA VAL A 296 0.04 -27.11 -4.86
C VAL A 296 -0.28 -27.42 -3.39
N VAL A 297 0.54 -26.94 -2.45
CA VAL A 297 0.28 -27.08 -1.00
C VAL A 297 -1.01 -26.37 -0.60
N ALA A 298 -1.25 -25.15 -1.08
CA ALA A 298 -2.49 -24.41 -0.82
C ALA A 298 -3.72 -25.16 -1.34
N GLN A 299 -3.63 -25.77 -2.53
CA GLN A 299 -4.68 -26.62 -3.09
C GLN A 299 -4.91 -27.89 -2.27
N PHE A 300 -3.87 -28.46 -1.64
CA PHE A 300 -4.02 -29.58 -0.72
C PHE A 300 -4.73 -29.18 0.56
N VAL A 301 -4.38 -28.02 1.14
CA VAL A 301 -5.08 -27.46 2.31
C VAL A 301 -6.56 -27.27 2.00
N TYR A 302 -6.88 -26.68 0.84
CA TYR A 302 -8.25 -26.51 0.37
C TYR A 302 -8.99 -27.85 0.25
N ARG A 303 -8.45 -28.83 -0.48
CA ARG A 303 -9.14 -30.09 -0.78
C ARG A 303 -9.10 -31.12 0.35
N ARG A 304 -8.30 -30.87 1.39
CA ARG A 304 -7.99 -31.81 2.49
C ARG A 304 -7.56 -33.20 1.99
N LYS A 305 -6.98 -33.27 0.79
CA LYS A 305 -6.55 -34.49 0.10
C LYS A 305 -5.30 -34.22 -0.71
N ILE A 306 -4.28 -35.07 -0.55
CA ILE A 306 -3.04 -35.01 -1.32
C ILE A 306 -3.28 -35.70 -2.66
N ARG A 307 -3.74 -34.94 -3.65
CA ARG A 307 -3.85 -35.38 -5.06
C ARG A 307 -3.48 -34.22 -5.97
N VAL A 308 -2.32 -34.31 -6.62
CA VAL A 308 -1.96 -33.38 -7.70
C VAL A 308 -2.85 -33.70 -8.88
N SER A 309 -3.78 -32.80 -9.19
CA SER A 309 -4.60 -32.95 -10.40
C SER A 309 -3.92 -32.26 -11.57
N VAL A 310 -3.93 -32.89 -12.74
CA VAL A 310 -3.41 -32.28 -13.98
C VAL A 310 -4.05 -30.91 -14.20
N LYS A 311 -5.35 -30.77 -13.88
CA LYS A 311 -6.05 -29.47 -13.89
C LYS A 311 -5.34 -28.40 -13.07
N THR A 312 -4.84 -28.72 -11.88
CA THR A 312 -4.09 -27.77 -11.03
C THR A 312 -2.83 -27.27 -11.72
N LEU A 313 -2.06 -28.19 -12.33
CA LEU A 313 -0.83 -27.85 -13.05
C LEU A 313 -1.14 -27.02 -14.31
N VAL A 314 -2.18 -27.39 -15.07
CA VAL A 314 -2.63 -26.65 -16.25
C VAL A 314 -3.11 -25.25 -15.88
N THR A 315 -3.88 -25.10 -14.80
CA THR A 315 -4.33 -23.78 -14.33
C THR A 315 -3.15 -22.90 -13.91
N PHE A 316 -2.18 -23.45 -13.18
CA PHE A 316 -0.98 -22.70 -12.82
C PHE A 316 -0.19 -22.29 -14.07
N GLY A 317 0.08 -23.24 -14.98
CA GLY A 317 0.80 -22.96 -16.23
C GLY A 317 0.10 -21.91 -17.09
N ALA A 318 -1.23 -21.94 -17.17
CA ALA A 318 -2.00 -20.93 -17.87
C ALA A 318 -1.89 -19.54 -17.20
N MET A 319 -1.93 -19.46 -15.87
CA MET A 319 -1.72 -18.19 -15.14
C MET A 319 -0.29 -17.66 -15.34
N SER A 320 0.72 -18.53 -15.29
CA SER A 320 2.12 -18.15 -15.53
C SER A 320 2.31 -17.63 -16.97
N LEU A 321 1.74 -18.32 -17.96
CA LEU A 321 1.78 -17.89 -19.35
C LEU A 321 1.06 -16.54 -19.54
N ALA A 322 -0.12 -16.37 -18.94
CA ALA A 322 -0.86 -15.11 -19.00
C ALA A 322 -0.08 -13.95 -18.35
N ALA A 323 0.54 -14.19 -17.19
CA ALA A 323 1.38 -13.21 -16.51
C ALA A 323 2.60 -12.82 -17.35
N LEU A 324 3.26 -13.79 -18.00
CA LEU A 324 4.39 -13.54 -18.88
C LEU A 324 3.98 -12.77 -20.14
N ILE A 325 2.88 -13.16 -20.79
CA ILE A 325 2.33 -12.42 -21.95
C ILE A 325 2.00 -10.99 -21.55
N PHE A 326 1.39 -10.78 -20.38
CA PHE A 326 1.10 -9.46 -19.85
C PHE A 326 2.38 -8.62 -19.65
N ALA A 327 3.39 -9.19 -19.00
CA ALA A 327 4.67 -8.50 -18.76
C ALA A 327 5.42 -8.18 -20.06
N LEU A 328 5.47 -9.13 -21.01
CA LEU A 328 6.07 -8.90 -22.33
C LEU A 328 5.32 -7.83 -23.12
N ALA A 329 3.98 -7.87 -23.12
CA ALA A 329 3.17 -6.85 -23.77
C ALA A 329 3.41 -5.49 -23.11
N ALA A 330 3.45 -5.42 -21.79
CA ALA A 330 3.74 -4.19 -21.05
C ALA A 330 5.11 -3.64 -21.44
N PHE A 331 6.16 -4.45 -21.39
CA PHE A 331 7.53 -4.02 -21.70
C PHE A 331 7.67 -3.56 -23.16
N ASN A 332 7.18 -4.36 -24.12
CA ASN A 332 7.27 -4.04 -25.55
C ASN A 332 6.43 -2.82 -25.96
N THR A 333 5.41 -2.48 -25.18
CA THR A 333 4.58 -1.28 -25.40
C THR A 333 4.97 -0.11 -24.49
N GLN A 334 6.15 -0.15 -23.89
CA GLN A 334 6.67 0.89 -22.99
C GLN A 334 5.71 1.21 -21.83
N GLY A 335 5.25 0.16 -21.15
CA GLY A 335 4.25 0.24 -20.08
C GLY A 335 2.86 0.59 -20.58
N PHE A 336 2.43 0.06 -21.75
CA PHE A 336 1.19 0.46 -22.42
C PHE A 336 1.13 1.97 -22.74
N GLY A 337 2.28 2.54 -23.14
CA GLY A 337 2.46 3.97 -23.41
C GLY A 337 2.53 4.84 -22.16
N LEU A 338 2.53 4.28 -20.96
CA LEU A 338 2.62 5.06 -19.72
C LEU A 338 4.00 5.70 -19.53
N ALA A 339 5.08 5.12 -20.07
CA ALA A 339 6.41 5.73 -20.04
C ALA A 339 6.46 7.07 -20.80
N GLN A 340 5.63 7.21 -21.83
CA GLN A 340 5.53 8.43 -22.62
C GLN A 340 4.64 9.50 -21.97
N ARG A 341 3.87 9.14 -20.94
CA ARG A 341 3.00 10.07 -20.22
C ARG A 341 3.74 10.66 -19.02
N TYR A 342 4.20 11.89 -19.24
CA TYR A 342 4.74 12.78 -18.22
C TYR A 342 3.71 13.90 -17.97
N THR A 343 3.40 14.19 -16.70
CA THR A 343 2.39 15.21 -16.32
C THR A 343 3.07 16.36 -15.60
N ILE A 344 3.05 17.53 -16.23
CA ILE A 344 3.46 18.81 -15.64
C ILE A 344 2.21 19.47 -15.06
N ASP A 345 2.30 20.02 -13.85
CA ASP A 345 1.19 20.79 -13.26
C ASP A 345 1.37 22.28 -13.54
N ASP A 346 0.50 22.84 -14.38
CA ASP A 346 0.52 24.24 -14.87
C ASP A 346 0.61 25.31 -13.76
N ASN A 347 0.21 24.96 -12.52
CA ASN A 347 0.23 25.89 -11.37
C ASN A 347 1.51 25.79 -10.53
N THR A 348 2.49 25.00 -10.96
CA THR A 348 3.67 24.65 -10.16
C THR A 348 4.98 25.08 -10.85
N HIS A 349 6.11 24.79 -10.19
CA HIS A 349 7.44 24.88 -10.78
C HIS A 349 7.91 23.47 -11.15
N LEU A 350 8.67 23.38 -12.22
CA LEU A 350 9.37 22.18 -12.59
C LEU A 350 10.77 22.22 -12.00
N HIS A 351 11.08 21.23 -11.16
CA HIS A 351 12.42 20.97 -10.66
C HIS A 351 13.02 19.81 -11.42
N ILE A 352 14.18 20.04 -12.05
CA ILE A 352 14.92 19.02 -12.78
C ILE A 352 16.31 18.93 -12.18
N SER A 353 16.69 17.75 -11.74
CA SER A 353 18.05 17.46 -11.31
C SER A 353 18.70 16.46 -12.24
N TYR A 354 19.94 16.73 -12.65
CA TYR A 354 20.74 15.79 -13.43
C TYR A 354 22.10 15.59 -12.76
N ASN A 355 22.52 14.33 -12.69
CA ASN A 355 23.79 13.94 -12.10
C ASN A 355 24.49 12.96 -13.02
N ALA A 356 25.73 13.25 -13.39
CA ALA A 356 26.53 12.38 -14.24
C ALA A 356 28.00 12.34 -13.83
N MET A 357 28.59 11.15 -13.85
CA MET A 357 30.02 10.94 -13.67
C MET A 357 30.70 10.74 -15.02
N VAL A 358 31.59 11.65 -15.40
CA VAL A 358 32.19 11.75 -16.74
C VAL A 358 33.71 11.91 -16.66
N TYR A 359 34.40 11.68 -17.77
CA TYR A 359 35.83 11.98 -17.86
C TYR A 359 36.08 13.49 -18.03
N ARG A 360 37.16 14.00 -17.44
CA ARG A 360 37.52 15.43 -17.46
C ARG A 360 37.81 15.96 -18.88
N ASP A 361 38.40 15.12 -19.73
CA ASP A 361 38.77 15.45 -21.11
C ASP A 361 37.57 15.47 -22.07
N ASP A 362 36.54 14.68 -21.77
CA ASP A 362 35.30 14.62 -22.54
C ASP A 362 34.08 14.49 -21.63
N LEU A 363 33.39 15.62 -21.40
CA LEU A 363 32.19 15.68 -20.56
C LEU A 363 31.00 14.89 -21.11
N SER A 364 31.04 14.44 -22.36
CA SER A 364 30.01 13.56 -22.93
C SER A 364 30.27 12.08 -22.65
N ARG A 365 31.48 11.73 -22.20
CA ARG A 365 31.91 10.34 -21.99
C ARG A 365 31.71 9.90 -20.55
N LEU A 366 30.79 8.96 -20.35
CA LEU A 366 30.45 8.41 -19.03
C LEU A 366 31.51 7.48 -18.46
N VAL A 367 31.60 7.46 -17.12
CA VAL A 367 32.45 6.55 -16.34
C VAL A 367 31.61 5.37 -15.83
N ALA A 368 32.11 4.15 -16.02
CA ALA A 368 31.47 2.94 -15.50
C ALA A 368 31.71 2.78 -13.98
N ARG A 369 30.65 2.42 -13.23
CA ARG A 369 30.61 2.30 -11.75
C ARG A 369 31.59 1.28 -11.17
N LYS A 370 31.99 0.27 -11.95
CA LYS A 370 32.85 -0.84 -11.48
C LYS A 370 34.36 -0.60 -11.56
N TYR A 371 34.82 0.50 -12.16
CA TYR A 371 36.26 0.73 -12.34
C TYR A 371 36.63 2.23 -12.24
N PRO A 372 36.97 2.75 -11.05
CA PRO A 372 37.76 3.95 -10.94
C PRO A 372 39.19 3.53 -10.63
N THR A 373 40.07 3.44 -11.63
CA THR A 373 41.51 3.38 -11.30
C THR A 373 42.43 4.18 -12.19
N ASP A 374 42.05 4.59 -13.39
CA ASP A 374 42.92 5.41 -14.25
C ASP A 374 42.10 6.43 -15.06
N GLY A 375 41.83 7.61 -14.48
CA GLY A 375 41.17 8.71 -15.19
C GLY A 375 40.87 9.90 -14.29
N ASP A 376 41.10 11.10 -14.81
CA ASP A 376 40.66 12.36 -14.23
C ASP A 376 39.12 12.45 -14.37
N ILE A 377 38.39 12.31 -13.26
CA ILE A 377 36.92 12.19 -13.27
C ILE A 377 36.25 13.44 -12.72
N VAL A 378 35.11 13.80 -13.30
CA VAL A 378 34.28 14.95 -12.93
C VAL A 378 32.83 14.52 -12.74
N TRP A 379 32.20 15.03 -11.69
CA TRP A 379 30.77 14.95 -11.45
C TRP A 379 30.10 16.21 -11.98
N ILE A 380 29.19 16.04 -12.93
CA ILE A 380 28.30 17.11 -13.38
C ILE A 380 27.03 17.04 -12.54
N ASN A 381 26.71 18.12 -11.85
CA ASN A 381 25.46 18.30 -11.13
C ASN A 381 24.71 19.49 -11.73
N MET A 382 23.46 19.28 -12.10
CA MET A 382 22.58 20.30 -12.64
C MET A 382 21.34 20.41 -11.75
N ASP A 383 21.01 21.64 -11.36
CA ASP A 383 19.78 22.01 -10.67
C ASP A 383 19.04 23.04 -11.52
N LEU A 384 17.89 22.66 -12.07
CA LEU A 384 17.00 23.56 -12.81
C LEU A 384 15.70 23.72 -12.05
N PHE A 385 15.30 24.96 -11.77
CA PHE A 385 14.03 25.26 -11.12
C PHE A 385 13.31 26.38 -11.84
N ILE A 386 12.34 25.99 -12.65
CA ILE A 386 11.73 26.85 -13.66
C ILE A 386 10.20 26.87 -13.49
N PRO A 387 9.53 28.04 -13.55
CA PRO A 387 8.08 28.08 -13.65
C PRO A 387 7.62 27.36 -14.93
N VAL A 388 6.57 26.56 -14.85
CA VAL A 388 6.12 25.72 -15.98
C VAL A 388 5.84 26.54 -17.25
N LYS A 389 5.27 27.73 -17.11
CA LYS A 389 5.01 28.64 -18.24
C LYS A 389 6.28 29.08 -18.98
N ASP A 390 7.37 29.28 -18.23
CA ASP A 390 8.65 29.70 -18.80
C ASP A 390 9.35 28.49 -19.45
N TYR A 391 9.20 27.30 -18.86
CA TYR A 391 9.65 26.04 -19.48
C TYR A 391 8.95 25.77 -20.82
N GLU A 392 7.64 25.96 -20.88
CA GLU A 392 6.87 25.77 -22.12
C GLU A 392 7.22 26.79 -23.21
N ALA A 393 7.64 27.99 -22.82
CA ALA A 393 8.06 29.05 -23.75
C ALA A 393 9.50 28.89 -24.26
N ASP A 394 10.35 28.14 -23.55
CA ASP A 394 11.76 27.92 -23.91
C ASP A 394 11.92 26.64 -24.76
N GLU A 395 11.61 26.75 -26.04
CA GLU A 395 11.67 25.63 -27.00
C GLU A 395 13.07 24.96 -27.06
N PRO A 396 14.20 25.70 -27.10
CA PRO A 396 15.53 25.09 -27.06
C PRO A 396 15.77 24.23 -25.80
N LEU A 397 15.45 24.77 -24.62
CA LEU A 397 15.64 24.05 -23.34
C LEU A 397 14.75 22.81 -23.27
N ASN A 398 13.46 22.95 -23.59
CA ASN A 398 12.49 21.86 -23.59
C ASN A 398 12.91 20.74 -24.56
N SER A 399 13.40 21.10 -25.74
CA SER A 399 13.86 20.13 -26.74
C SER A 399 15.03 19.28 -26.24
N VAL A 400 16.01 19.90 -25.57
CA VAL A 400 17.17 19.19 -24.99
C VAL A 400 16.73 18.24 -23.88
N LEU A 401 15.86 18.70 -22.99
CA LEU A 401 15.38 17.92 -21.85
C LEU A 401 14.48 16.77 -22.28
N GLU A 402 13.60 16.99 -23.25
CA GLU A 402 12.75 15.94 -23.82
C GLU A 402 13.58 14.90 -24.58
N LYS A 403 14.57 15.33 -25.37
CA LYS A 403 15.55 14.41 -25.99
C LYS A 403 16.24 13.54 -24.95
N THR A 404 16.69 14.14 -23.85
CA THR A 404 17.36 13.43 -22.75
C THR A 404 16.41 12.43 -22.08
N ARG A 405 15.16 12.83 -21.84
CA ARG A 405 14.11 11.96 -21.29
C ARG A 405 13.83 10.76 -22.21
N GLN A 406 13.70 10.99 -23.52
CA GLN A 406 13.49 9.93 -24.50
C GLN A 406 14.67 8.95 -24.57
N ASN A 407 15.90 9.46 -24.43
CA ASN A 407 17.08 8.60 -24.33
C ASN A 407 17.02 7.71 -23.10
N GLY A 408 16.62 8.24 -21.94
CA GLY A 408 16.42 7.43 -20.72
C GLY A 408 15.33 6.37 -20.86
N ILE A 409 14.24 6.70 -21.56
CA ILE A 409 13.19 5.73 -21.90
C ILE A 409 13.76 4.64 -22.82
N ALA A 410 14.45 5.02 -23.89
CA ALA A 410 15.04 4.08 -24.83
C ALA A 410 16.04 3.14 -24.13
N TYR A 411 16.88 3.67 -23.25
CA TYR A 411 17.83 2.89 -22.44
C TYR A 411 17.12 1.89 -21.51
N PHE A 412 16.04 2.29 -20.84
CA PHE A 412 15.27 1.39 -19.97
C PHE A 412 14.72 0.16 -20.70
N TYR A 413 14.39 0.30 -21.99
CA TYR A 413 13.87 -0.80 -22.81
C TYR A 413 14.93 -1.46 -23.69
N SER A 414 16.20 -1.02 -23.63
CA SER A 414 17.28 -1.56 -24.45
C SER A 414 17.88 -2.84 -23.86
N ASP A 415 18.68 -3.53 -24.67
CA ASP A 415 19.46 -4.70 -24.25
C ASP A 415 20.65 -4.35 -23.35
N GLU A 416 21.02 -3.06 -23.31
CA GLU A 416 22.18 -2.54 -22.55
C GLU A 416 21.81 -2.14 -21.11
N ARG A 417 20.53 -2.25 -20.74
CA ARG A 417 20.02 -1.93 -19.41
C ARG A 417 20.76 -2.71 -18.34
N GLY A 418 21.27 -2.01 -17.32
CA GLY A 418 22.03 -2.60 -16.22
C GLY A 418 23.54 -2.45 -16.36
N ALA A 419 24.01 -1.72 -17.38
CA ALA A 419 25.33 -1.13 -17.34
C ALA A 419 25.43 -0.26 -16.06
N ASP A 420 26.47 -0.53 -15.28
CA ASP A 420 26.83 0.16 -14.05
C ASP A 420 27.20 1.63 -14.40
N ILE A 421 26.20 2.51 -14.56
CA ILE A 421 26.38 3.88 -15.04
C ILE A 421 25.81 4.84 -13.98
N ASN A 422 26.61 5.85 -13.60
CA ASN A 422 26.18 6.95 -12.73
C ASN A 422 25.73 8.14 -13.59
N CYS A 423 24.61 8.00 -14.30
CA CYS A 423 24.01 9.08 -15.09
C CYS A 423 22.49 9.03 -14.97
N VAL A 424 21.90 10.08 -14.39
CA VAL A 424 20.48 10.12 -14.04
C VAL A 424 19.92 11.52 -14.24
N ILE A 425 18.64 11.58 -14.62
CA ILE A 425 17.86 12.81 -14.66
C ILE A 425 16.51 12.59 -14.00
N ASP A 426 16.14 13.53 -13.13
CA ASP A 426 14.90 13.49 -12.36
C ASP A 426 14.06 14.71 -12.70
N PHE A 427 12.76 14.49 -12.92
CA PHE A 427 11.79 15.55 -13.17
C PHE A 427 10.74 15.52 -12.07
N ASN A 428 10.52 16.64 -11.41
CA ASN A 428 9.60 16.76 -10.29
C ASN A 428 8.73 18.02 -10.40
N ASN A 429 7.42 17.89 -10.20
CA ASN A 429 6.60 19.09 -9.97
C ASN A 429 6.77 19.53 -8.52
N CYS A 430 6.96 20.82 -8.29
CA CYS A 430 7.15 21.36 -6.95
C CYS A 430 6.45 22.70 -6.76
N ASP A 431 6.06 22.99 -5.53
CA ASP A 431 5.53 24.31 -5.21
C ASP A 431 6.62 25.39 -5.33
N HIS A 432 6.19 26.65 -5.40
CA HIS A 432 7.09 27.81 -5.58
C HIS A 432 8.24 27.88 -4.55
N ASN A 433 8.09 27.24 -3.39
CA ASN A 433 9.05 27.25 -2.30
C ASN A 433 9.91 25.97 -2.19
N ARG A 434 9.78 25.02 -3.13
CA ARG A 434 10.46 23.70 -3.09
C ARG A 434 10.19 22.90 -1.80
N GLN A 435 9.05 23.11 -1.16
CA GLN A 435 8.66 22.45 0.08
C GLN A 435 7.82 21.20 -0.16
N LYS A 436 7.12 21.13 -1.30
CA LYS A 436 6.29 19.99 -1.67
C LYS A 436 6.63 19.55 -3.08
N TYR A 437 7.07 18.30 -3.19
CA TYR A 437 7.32 17.63 -4.46
C TYR A 437 6.17 16.68 -4.79
N SER A 438 5.85 16.54 -6.07
CA SER A 438 4.85 15.63 -6.60
C SER A 438 5.24 15.14 -7.98
N ASN A 439 4.83 13.92 -8.31
CA ASN A 439 5.15 13.23 -9.55
C ASN A 439 6.68 13.20 -9.81
N ASP A 440 7.37 12.29 -9.12
CA ASP A 440 8.80 12.08 -9.27
C ASP A 440 9.06 11.13 -10.44
N TYR A 441 9.76 11.64 -11.46
CA TYR A 441 10.14 10.87 -12.63
C TYR A 441 11.65 10.72 -12.75
N TYR A 442 12.14 9.52 -12.43
CA TYR A 442 13.55 9.17 -12.41
C TYR A 442 13.95 8.38 -13.65
N TYR A 443 14.88 8.90 -14.45
CA TYR A 443 15.40 8.24 -15.64
C TYR A 443 16.90 8.00 -15.53
N ALA A 444 17.30 6.73 -15.60
CA ALA A 444 18.70 6.38 -15.83
C ALA A 444 19.07 6.61 -17.30
N LEU A 445 20.30 7.04 -17.56
CA LEU A 445 20.81 7.38 -18.89
C LEU A 445 22.06 6.55 -19.20
N ASN A 446 22.24 6.18 -20.47
CA ASN A 446 23.46 5.54 -20.98
C ASN A 446 24.39 6.50 -21.73
N GLU A 447 23.98 7.76 -21.87
CA GLU A 447 24.76 8.83 -22.50
C GLU A 447 24.67 10.07 -21.59
N ALA A 448 25.77 10.81 -21.45
CA ALA A 448 25.75 12.11 -20.78
C ALA A 448 25.17 13.17 -21.72
N ILE A 449 24.58 14.22 -21.14
CA ILE A 449 24.16 15.39 -21.90
C ILE A 449 25.41 16.00 -22.59
N SER A 450 25.32 16.22 -23.90
CA SER A 450 26.43 16.76 -24.68
C SER A 450 26.84 18.16 -24.22
N LEU A 451 28.09 18.57 -24.44
CA LEU A 451 28.54 19.89 -24.03
C LEU A 451 27.71 21.03 -24.65
N GLU A 452 27.30 20.90 -25.90
CA GLU A 452 26.45 21.89 -26.57
C GLU A 452 25.06 21.96 -25.93
N ASP A 453 24.47 20.81 -25.60
CA ASP A 453 23.20 20.72 -24.89
C ASP A 453 23.32 21.30 -23.46
N LEU A 454 24.45 21.08 -22.77
CA LEU A 454 24.74 21.69 -21.46
C LEU A 454 24.86 23.22 -21.54
N LYS A 455 25.46 23.77 -22.62
CA LYS A 455 25.52 25.22 -22.86
C LYS A 455 24.12 25.82 -23.06
N VAL A 456 23.23 25.11 -23.76
CA VAL A 456 21.82 25.52 -23.91
C VAL A 456 21.15 25.58 -22.53
N ILE A 457 21.33 24.56 -21.70
CA ILE A 457 20.74 24.53 -20.35
C ILE A 457 21.33 25.63 -19.44
N ASP A 458 22.65 25.86 -19.46
CA ASP A 458 23.33 26.91 -18.68
C ASP A 458 22.93 28.34 -19.11
N SER A 459 22.42 28.49 -20.33
CA SER A 459 21.90 29.78 -20.81
C SER A 459 20.56 30.18 -20.16
N SER A 460 19.84 29.21 -19.59
CA SER A 460 18.60 29.47 -18.85
C SER A 460 18.91 30.17 -17.53
N PRO A 461 18.23 31.29 -17.19
CA PRO A 461 18.44 31.98 -15.92
C PRO A 461 17.98 31.16 -14.71
N PHE A 462 17.27 30.06 -14.94
CA PHE A 462 16.74 29.14 -13.93
C PHE A 462 17.66 27.96 -13.63
N SER A 463 18.78 27.86 -14.34
CA SER A 463 19.71 26.72 -14.30
C SER A 463 20.94 27.04 -13.46
N GLN A 464 21.41 26.03 -12.74
CA GLN A 464 22.73 26.03 -12.12
C GLN A 464 23.44 24.72 -12.45
N ILE A 465 24.48 24.79 -13.28
CA ILE A 465 25.34 23.65 -13.60
C ILE A 465 26.67 23.81 -12.87
N THR A 466 27.02 22.78 -12.11
CA THR A 466 28.29 22.68 -11.39
C THR A 466 29.05 21.43 -11.76
N LEU A 467 30.37 21.55 -11.83
CA LEU A 467 31.30 20.46 -12.08
C LEU A 467 32.18 20.29 -10.84
N GLN A 468 32.19 19.09 -10.28
CA GLN A 468 32.96 18.73 -9.09
C GLN A 468 34.00 17.68 -9.45
N THR A 469 35.27 17.99 -9.23
CA THR A 469 36.36 17.04 -9.49
C THR A 469 36.58 16.12 -8.30
N TYR A 470 36.91 14.87 -8.61
CA TYR A 470 37.11 13.86 -7.57
C TYR A 470 38.41 14.05 -6.77
N GLU A 471 39.46 14.62 -7.39
CA GLU A 471 40.80 14.72 -6.77
C GLU A 471 40.91 15.81 -5.69
N ASP A 472 40.27 16.97 -5.88
CA ASP A 472 40.42 18.15 -5.02
C ASP A 472 39.09 18.69 -4.46
N ASP A 473 37.98 17.99 -4.70
CA ASP A 473 36.63 18.31 -4.21
C ASP A 473 36.18 19.75 -4.54
N ARG A 474 36.80 20.35 -5.56
CA ARG A 474 36.51 21.71 -5.99
C ARG A 474 35.32 21.70 -6.92
N THR A 475 34.46 22.71 -6.76
CA THR A 475 33.27 22.92 -7.57
C THR A 475 33.46 24.15 -8.44
N TRP A 476 33.20 24.02 -9.74
CA TRP A 476 33.18 25.14 -10.71
C TRP A 476 31.82 25.26 -11.36
N THR A 477 31.43 26.46 -11.77
CA THR A 477 30.32 26.59 -12.73
C THR A 477 30.75 26.11 -14.11
N LEU A 478 29.80 25.74 -14.98
CA LEU A 478 30.12 25.34 -16.36
C LEU A 478 30.98 26.40 -17.07
N LYS A 479 30.60 27.67 -16.96
CA LYS A 479 31.38 28.78 -17.53
C LYS A 479 32.82 28.85 -17.03
N GLN A 480 33.03 28.77 -15.71
CA GLN A 480 34.37 28.78 -15.11
C GLN A 480 35.21 27.58 -15.57
N TRP A 481 34.57 26.43 -15.72
CA TRP A 481 35.20 25.21 -16.20
C TRP A 481 35.68 25.35 -17.64
N LEU A 482 34.84 25.89 -18.53
CA LEU A 482 35.17 26.10 -19.94
C LEU A 482 36.29 27.12 -20.13
N GLU A 483 36.23 28.25 -19.41
CA GLU A 483 37.27 29.28 -19.42
C GLU A 483 38.65 28.73 -19.02
N ARG A 484 38.68 27.77 -18.09
CA ARG A 484 39.92 27.16 -17.58
C ARG A 484 40.48 26.05 -18.48
N ASN A 485 39.60 25.25 -19.08
CA ASN A 485 40.01 24.06 -19.84
C ASN A 485 40.03 24.28 -21.36
N GLY A 486 39.64 25.46 -21.85
CA GLY A 486 39.84 25.87 -23.25
C GLY A 486 38.83 25.28 -24.25
N ASN A 487 37.59 25.05 -23.81
CA ASN A 487 36.50 24.44 -24.60
C ASN A 487 35.39 25.41 -24.96
#